data_AF-A0A947TF67-F1
#
_entry.id   AF-A0A947TF67-F1
#
_cell.length_a   1.000
_cell.length_b   1.000
_cell.length_c   1.000
_cell.angle_alpha   90.00
_cell.angle_beta   90.00
_cell.angle_gamma   90.00
#
_symmetry.space_group_name_H-M   'P 1'
#
loop_
_entity.id
_entity.type
_entity.pdbx_description
1 polymer ?
#
loop_
_entity_poly.entity_id
_entity_poly.type
_entity_poly.pdbx_seq_one_letter_code
_entity_poly.pdbx_strand_id
1 'polypeptide(L)'
;MKSKLLSTIILLVLSFCFIGCNEVQRIDTVNDEGKEVMDLDYRDFDLVAGKMAESILTSGILDNNGNKYVISTGQILNLTTRRIDTPALRVKIEEEIINSGQAIMTSAVGGKNSLDPMVHNIRDVRDSDYGDEFKDDTISGKGNLIAPDLNISGRIFHREIVSHEKAELHANDNSARWNSDKRIQREYYFQLMITDLSSGLRIWQKEILIGKRGNNKAAGYLKTR
;
A
#
# COMPACT_ATOMS: atom_id res chain seq x y z
N MET A 1 -45.46 -21.02 -46.46
CA MET A 1 -44.87 -19.81 -45.84
C MET A 1 -44.62 -19.94 -44.33
N LYS A 2 -45.35 -20.80 -43.57
CA LYS A 2 -45.16 -20.97 -42.12
C LYS A 2 -43.86 -21.70 -41.71
N SER A 3 -43.34 -22.62 -42.54
CA SER A 3 -42.11 -23.39 -42.24
C SER A 3 -40.81 -22.59 -42.42
N LYS A 4 -40.79 -21.59 -43.32
CA LYS A 4 -39.62 -20.72 -43.52
C LYS A 4 -39.48 -19.65 -42.43
N LEU A 5 -40.59 -19.24 -41.80
CA LEU A 5 -40.61 -18.31 -40.67
C LEU A 5 -40.13 -18.97 -39.37
N LEU A 6 -40.46 -20.26 -39.15
CA LEU A 6 -39.98 -21.02 -37.99
C LEU A 6 -38.46 -21.24 -38.03
N SER A 7 -37.91 -21.51 -39.22
CA SER A 7 -36.48 -21.76 -39.42
C SER A 7 -35.62 -20.50 -39.23
N THR A 8 -36.16 -19.30 -39.45
CA THR A 8 -35.43 -18.04 -39.23
C THR A 8 -35.43 -17.62 -37.76
N ILE A 9 -36.48 -17.96 -37.01
CA ILE A 9 -36.56 -17.67 -35.57
C ILE A 9 -35.59 -18.57 -34.78
N ILE A 10 -35.42 -19.84 -35.18
CA ILE A 10 -34.47 -20.77 -34.53
C ILE A 10 -33.01 -20.34 -34.76
N LEU A 11 -32.69 -19.75 -35.91
CA LEU A 11 -31.34 -19.24 -36.20
C LEU A 11 -31.02 -17.91 -35.47
N LEU A 12 -32.04 -17.10 -35.17
CA LEU A 12 -31.89 -15.85 -34.44
C LEU A 12 -31.74 -16.08 -32.91
N VAL A 13 -32.39 -17.10 -32.37
CA VAL A 13 -32.31 -17.46 -30.93
C VAL A 13 -30.98 -18.15 -30.59
N LEU A 14 -30.36 -18.86 -31.53
CA LEU A 14 -29.06 -19.51 -31.31
C LEU A 14 -27.88 -18.52 -31.25
N SER A 15 -28.07 -17.28 -31.70
CA SER A 15 -27.03 -16.23 -31.69
C SER A 15 -26.96 -15.44 -30.37
N PHE A 16 -27.87 -15.66 -29.42
CA PHE A 16 -27.94 -14.89 -28.17
C PHE A 16 -27.28 -15.58 -26.95
N CYS A 17 -26.66 -16.75 -27.13
CA CYS A 17 -26.06 -17.50 -26.01
C CYS A 17 -24.55 -17.26 -25.80
N PHE A 18 -23.91 -16.29 -26.46
CA PHE A 18 -22.59 -15.81 -26.04
C PHE A 18 -22.73 -14.79 -24.91
N ILE A 19 -23.35 -15.21 -23.80
CA ILE A 19 -23.24 -14.50 -22.53
C ILE A 19 -21.83 -14.81 -22.02
N GLY A 20 -20.89 -13.91 -22.30
CA GLY A 20 -19.52 -14.00 -21.82
C GLY A 20 -19.51 -14.12 -20.30
N CYS A 21 -19.14 -15.31 -19.82
CA CYS A 21 -18.76 -15.49 -18.43
C CYS A 21 -17.42 -14.76 -18.26
N ASN A 22 -17.45 -13.58 -17.64
CA ASN A 22 -16.21 -12.95 -17.19
C ASN A 22 -15.74 -13.77 -15.99
N GLU A 23 -14.95 -14.80 -16.24
CA GLU A 23 -14.31 -15.58 -15.18
C GLU A 23 -13.37 -14.66 -14.39
N VAL A 24 -13.64 -14.53 -13.10
CA VAL A 24 -12.74 -13.84 -12.18
C VAL A 24 -11.48 -14.68 -12.08
N GLN A 25 -10.36 -14.11 -12.51
CA GLN A 25 -9.05 -14.75 -12.40
C GLN A 25 -8.27 -14.13 -11.25
N ARG A 26 -7.66 -14.99 -10.44
CA ARG A 26 -6.69 -14.55 -9.43
C ARG A 26 -5.44 -14.07 -10.15
N ILE A 27 -4.97 -12.88 -9.82
CA ILE A 27 -3.70 -12.35 -10.33
C ILE A 27 -2.51 -13.19 -9.83
N ASP A 28 -1.51 -13.39 -10.69
CA ASP A 28 -0.19 -13.90 -10.29
C ASP A 28 0.66 -12.70 -9.87
N THR A 29 0.80 -12.46 -8.58
CA THR A 29 1.49 -11.27 -8.07
C THR A 29 2.99 -11.24 -8.39
N VAL A 30 3.58 -12.38 -8.75
CA VAL A 30 5.01 -12.49 -9.09
C VAL A 30 5.28 -12.06 -10.53
N ASN A 31 4.36 -12.37 -11.45
CA ASN A 31 4.51 -12.14 -12.89
C ASN A 31 3.32 -11.35 -13.47
N ASP A 32 2.84 -10.34 -12.76
CA ASP A 32 1.70 -9.54 -13.22
C ASP A 32 2.09 -8.46 -14.24
N GLU A 33 1.86 -8.77 -15.50
CA GLU A 33 1.97 -7.85 -16.63
C GLU A 33 0.67 -7.06 -16.88
N GLY A 34 -0.22 -6.99 -15.88
CA GLY A 34 -1.46 -6.23 -15.94
C GLY A 34 -1.26 -4.77 -16.31
N LYS A 35 -2.26 -4.15 -16.93
CA LYS A 35 -2.17 -2.75 -17.37
C LYS A 35 -1.90 -1.82 -16.19
N GLU A 36 -1.01 -0.87 -16.40
CA GLU A 36 -0.76 0.22 -15.45
C GLU A 36 -2.01 1.07 -15.22
N VAL A 37 -2.21 1.44 -13.96
CA VAL A 37 -3.30 2.33 -13.53
C VAL A 37 -2.73 3.62 -12.98
N MET A 38 -3.49 4.72 -13.06
CA MET A 38 -3.02 6.03 -12.59
C MET A 38 -2.93 6.18 -11.06
N ASP A 39 -3.66 5.35 -10.32
CA ASP A 39 -3.54 5.26 -8.86
C ASP A 39 -2.42 4.29 -8.46
N LEU A 40 -2.08 4.26 -7.18
CA LEU A 40 -1.14 3.27 -6.64
C LEU A 40 -1.80 1.89 -6.60
N ASP A 41 -1.11 0.89 -7.12
CA ASP A 41 -1.51 -0.52 -7.01
C ASP A 41 -0.49 -1.32 -6.19
N TYR A 42 -0.77 -2.60 -5.98
CA TYR A 42 0.06 -3.43 -5.11
C TYR A 42 1.52 -3.54 -5.59
N ARG A 43 1.79 -3.44 -6.89
CA ARG A 43 3.15 -3.52 -7.46
C ARG A 43 3.96 -2.30 -7.07
N ASP A 44 3.34 -1.13 -7.03
CA ASP A 44 4.00 0.08 -6.52
C ASP A 44 4.35 -0.06 -5.04
N PHE A 45 3.43 -0.61 -4.22
CA PHE A 45 3.69 -0.83 -2.79
C PHE A 45 4.80 -1.85 -2.56
N ASP A 46 4.82 -2.96 -3.32
CA ASP A 46 5.86 -3.98 -3.24
C ASP A 46 7.22 -3.39 -3.62
N LEU A 47 7.27 -2.63 -4.72
CA LEU A 47 8.48 -1.95 -5.17
C LEU A 47 9.01 -0.98 -4.12
N VAL A 48 8.14 -0.15 -3.54
CA VAL A 48 8.54 0.84 -2.52
C VAL A 48 8.99 0.13 -1.25
N ALA A 49 8.20 -0.82 -0.73
CA ALA A 49 8.50 -1.55 0.49
C ALA A 49 9.86 -2.27 0.38
N GLY A 50 10.06 -3.02 -0.71
CA GLY A 50 11.30 -3.75 -0.97
C GLY A 50 12.50 -2.81 -1.05
N LYS A 51 12.41 -1.72 -1.81
CA LYS A 51 13.50 -0.72 -1.91
C LYS A 51 13.78 0.04 -0.62
N MET A 52 12.78 0.22 0.25
CA MET A 52 12.96 0.82 1.57
C MET A 52 13.68 -0.17 2.48
N ALA A 53 13.16 -1.39 2.59
CA ALA A 53 13.73 -2.45 3.42
C ALA A 53 15.16 -2.78 3.01
N GLU A 54 15.40 -3.04 1.72
CA GLU A 54 16.75 -3.27 1.18
C GLU A 54 17.72 -2.15 1.58
N SER A 55 17.26 -0.90 1.51
CA SER A 55 18.10 0.24 1.88
C SER A 55 18.35 0.38 3.37
N ILE A 56 17.48 -0.16 4.22
CA ILE A 56 17.71 -0.26 5.66
C ILE A 56 18.74 -1.36 5.90
N LEU A 57 18.48 -2.55 5.37
CA LEU A 57 19.28 -3.77 5.56
C LEU A 57 20.72 -3.64 5.04
N THR A 58 20.93 -2.85 3.99
CA THR A 58 22.26 -2.63 3.39
C THR A 58 23.00 -1.42 3.96
N SER A 59 22.34 -0.57 4.74
CA SER A 59 22.95 0.67 5.25
C SER A 59 23.92 0.48 6.42
N GLY A 60 23.91 -0.69 7.06
CA GLY A 60 24.68 -0.97 8.27
C GLY A 60 24.09 -0.37 9.56
N ILE A 61 23.01 0.41 9.49
CA ILE A 61 22.40 1.04 10.67
C ILE A 61 21.76 0.04 11.64
N LEU A 62 21.57 -1.21 11.22
CA LEU A 62 21.07 -2.30 12.05
C LEU A 62 22.19 -3.15 12.69
N ASP A 63 23.46 -2.85 12.43
CA ASP A 63 24.57 -3.51 13.10
C ASP A 63 24.66 -3.02 14.56
N ASN A 64 24.52 -3.94 15.50
CA ASN A 64 24.56 -3.68 16.94
C ASN A 64 25.54 -4.60 17.66
N ASN A 65 26.75 -4.75 17.12
CA ASN A 65 27.86 -5.48 17.76
C ASN A 65 27.46 -6.91 18.19
N GLY A 66 26.69 -7.60 17.35
CA GLY A 66 26.19 -8.96 17.61
C GLY A 66 24.86 -9.06 18.36
N ASN A 67 24.30 -7.95 18.85
CA ASN A 67 22.92 -7.88 19.35
C ASN A 67 21.95 -7.50 18.23
N LYS A 68 20.64 -7.63 18.48
CA LYS A 68 19.59 -7.16 17.56
C LYS A 68 18.94 -5.91 18.14
N TYR A 69 18.74 -4.89 17.33
CA TYR A 69 17.89 -3.77 17.71
C TYR A 69 16.43 -4.22 17.86
N VAL A 70 15.75 -3.69 18.88
CA VAL A 70 14.30 -3.77 19.01
C VAL A 70 13.70 -2.54 18.32
N ILE A 71 12.92 -2.78 17.28
CA ILE A 71 12.37 -1.72 16.43
C ILE A 71 10.87 -1.63 16.63
N SER A 72 10.39 -0.41 16.78
CA SER A 72 8.98 -0.06 16.69
C SER A 72 8.69 0.60 15.36
N THR A 73 7.43 0.53 14.92
CA THR A 73 6.97 1.31 13.76
C THR A 73 5.88 2.27 14.18
N GLY A 74 6.19 3.55 14.10
CA GLY A 74 5.25 4.63 14.26
C GLY A 74 4.35 4.81 13.04
N GLN A 75 3.64 5.94 13.01
CA GLN A 75 2.69 6.23 11.94
C GLN A 75 3.42 6.61 10.64
N ILE A 76 2.92 6.06 9.53
CA ILE A 76 3.17 6.58 8.19
C ILE A 76 1.97 7.44 7.81
N LEU A 77 2.16 8.75 7.83
CA LEU A 77 1.08 9.72 7.60
C LEU A 77 0.69 9.73 6.12
N ASN A 78 -0.59 9.52 5.83
CA ASN A 78 -1.14 9.74 4.50
C ASN A 78 -1.53 11.21 4.33
N LEU A 79 -0.72 11.97 3.59
CA LEU A 79 -0.95 13.36 3.22
C LEU A 79 -1.42 13.50 1.77
N THR A 80 -1.96 12.42 1.18
CA THR A 80 -2.55 12.45 -0.15
C THR A 80 -4.06 12.71 -0.11
N THR A 81 -4.64 13.10 -1.25
CA THR A 81 -6.10 13.21 -1.38
C THR A 81 -6.79 11.85 -1.53
N ARG A 82 -6.03 10.75 -1.59
CA ARG A 82 -6.54 9.39 -1.77
C ARG A 82 -6.39 8.59 -0.48
N ARG A 83 -7.26 7.62 -0.26
CA ARG A 83 -7.08 6.67 0.84
C ARG A 83 -6.00 5.67 0.43
N ILE A 84 -4.81 5.84 1.01
CA ILE A 84 -3.67 4.94 0.84
C ILE A 84 -3.62 4.02 2.06
N ASP A 85 -3.47 2.72 1.81
CA ASP A 85 -3.27 1.72 2.86
C ASP A 85 -1.83 1.78 3.40
N THR A 86 -1.58 2.74 4.30
CA THR A 86 -0.27 2.88 4.94
C THR A 86 0.08 1.73 5.89
N PRO A 87 -0.88 1.06 6.57
CA PRO A 87 -0.60 -0.20 7.26
C PRO A 87 -0.02 -1.29 6.37
N ALA A 88 -0.53 -1.48 5.14
CA ALA A 88 0.00 -2.48 4.22
C ALA A 88 1.47 -2.23 3.84
N LEU A 89 1.84 -0.96 3.59
CA LEU A 89 3.24 -0.58 3.34
C LEU A 89 4.13 -0.94 4.53
N ARG A 90 3.67 -0.62 5.74
CA ARG A 90 4.39 -0.91 6.98
C ARG A 90 4.64 -2.41 7.15
N VAL A 91 3.58 -3.23 7.04
CA VAL A 91 3.68 -4.69 7.25
C VAL A 91 4.72 -5.31 6.33
N LYS A 92 4.78 -4.90 5.05
CA LYS A 92 5.78 -5.41 4.11
C LYS A 92 7.21 -5.03 4.50
N ILE A 93 7.44 -3.79 4.94
CA ILE A 93 8.77 -3.37 5.42
C ILE A 93 9.16 -4.14 6.68
N GLU A 94 8.22 -4.33 7.61
CA GLU A 94 8.45 -5.11 8.84
C GLU A 94 8.78 -6.56 8.52
N GLU A 95 8.06 -7.18 7.59
CA GLU A 95 8.30 -8.55 7.13
C GLU A 95 9.72 -8.73 6.59
N GLU A 96 10.17 -7.85 5.69
CA GLU A 96 11.54 -7.90 5.14
C GLU A 96 12.62 -7.72 6.23
N ILE A 97 12.40 -6.79 7.16
CA ILE A 97 13.35 -6.56 8.26
C ILE A 97 13.40 -7.76 9.21
N ILE A 98 12.26 -8.33 9.59
CA ILE A 98 12.18 -9.53 10.45
C ILE A 98 12.85 -10.72 9.76
N ASN A 99 12.52 -10.94 8.48
CA ASN A 99 13.02 -12.07 7.70
C ASN A 99 14.53 -11.99 7.46
N SER A 100 15.11 -10.79 7.45
CA SER A 100 16.57 -10.60 7.39
C SER A 100 17.30 -11.11 8.64
N GLY A 101 16.60 -11.22 9.78
CA GLY A 101 17.17 -11.58 11.07
C GLY A 101 18.02 -10.50 11.73
N GLN A 102 18.22 -9.32 11.13
CA GLN A 102 19.08 -8.25 11.66
C GLN A 102 18.44 -7.48 12.83
N ALA A 103 17.11 -7.50 12.95
CA ALA A 103 16.38 -6.79 13.99
C ALA A 103 15.17 -7.58 14.50
N ILE A 104 14.58 -7.12 15.60
CA ILE A 104 13.35 -7.65 16.19
C ILE A 104 12.30 -6.54 16.17
N MET A 105 11.09 -6.83 15.71
CA MET A 105 9.98 -5.87 15.80
C MET A 105 9.22 -6.05 17.12
N THR A 106 8.78 -4.96 17.73
CA THR A 106 8.01 -4.99 18.98
C THR A 106 6.56 -4.54 18.80
N SER A 107 5.64 -5.31 19.39
CA SER A 107 4.22 -4.94 19.55
C SER A 107 3.93 -4.27 20.90
N ALA A 108 4.98 -4.02 21.72
CA ALA A 108 4.83 -3.48 23.07
C ALA A 108 4.48 -2.00 23.13
N VAL A 109 4.62 -1.28 22.01
CA VAL A 109 4.36 0.15 21.91
C VAL A 109 3.34 0.42 20.80
N GLY A 110 2.62 1.54 20.92
CA GLY A 110 1.50 1.89 20.04
C GLY A 110 0.16 2.04 20.78
N GLY A 111 0.09 1.63 22.04
CA GLY A 111 -1.10 1.79 22.88
C GLY A 111 -2.32 1.07 22.32
N LYS A 112 -3.52 1.64 22.52
CA LYS A 112 -4.79 1.07 22.03
C LYS A 112 -4.94 1.11 20.50
N ASN A 113 -4.06 1.82 19.80
CA ASN A 113 -4.05 1.92 18.34
C ASN A 113 -2.95 1.06 17.71
N SER A 114 -2.30 0.18 18.49
CA SER A 114 -1.38 -0.82 17.95
C SER A 114 -2.13 -1.81 17.06
N LEU A 115 -1.38 -2.51 16.19
CA LEU A 115 -1.94 -3.57 15.35
C LEU A 115 -2.50 -4.72 16.20
N ASP A 116 -1.86 -4.99 17.33
CA ASP A 116 -2.31 -5.96 18.33
C ASP A 116 -2.39 -5.28 19.71
N PRO A 117 -3.59 -4.95 20.21
CA PRO A 117 -3.77 -4.35 21.52
C PRO A 117 -3.64 -5.36 22.66
N MET A 118 -3.53 -6.67 22.37
CA MET A 118 -3.56 -7.74 23.39
C MET A 118 -2.43 -7.59 24.41
N VAL A 119 -1.27 -7.08 23.99
CA VAL A 119 -0.15 -6.79 24.88
C VAL A 119 -0.56 -5.82 26.00
N HIS A 120 -1.37 -4.80 25.69
CA HIS A 120 -1.92 -3.90 26.71
C HIS A 120 -3.13 -4.50 27.41
N ASN A 121 -4.06 -5.11 26.66
CA ASN A 121 -5.28 -5.67 27.24
C ASN A 121 -5.01 -6.72 28.32
N ILE A 122 -4.02 -7.62 28.14
CA ILE A 122 -3.69 -8.61 29.17
C ILE A 122 -3.11 -7.99 30.43
N ARG A 123 -2.44 -6.83 30.30
CA ARG A 123 -1.90 -6.07 31.44
C ARG A 123 -3.00 -5.31 32.16
N ASP A 124 -3.96 -4.77 31.41
CA ASP A 124 -5.17 -4.17 31.98
C ASP A 124 -5.98 -5.22 32.76
N VAL A 125 -6.11 -6.44 32.22
CA VAL A 125 -6.74 -7.59 32.90
C VAL A 125 -5.97 -7.98 34.16
N ARG A 126 -4.64 -8.12 34.08
CA ARG A 126 -3.77 -8.43 35.24
C ARG A 126 -3.97 -7.43 36.39
N ASP A 127 -4.09 -6.14 36.05
CA ASP A 127 -4.21 -5.06 37.03
C ASP A 127 -5.68 -4.84 37.48
N SER A 128 -6.62 -5.71 37.07
CA SER A 128 -8.04 -5.70 37.44
C SER A 128 -8.42 -6.86 38.36
N ASP A 129 -9.61 -6.80 38.97
CA ASP A 129 -10.17 -7.91 39.77
C ASP A 129 -10.32 -9.22 38.97
N TYR A 130 -10.40 -9.15 37.65
CA TYR A 130 -10.48 -10.33 36.77
C TYR A 130 -9.11 -11.02 36.60
N GLY A 131 -8.02 -10.38 37.03
CA GLY A 131 -6.68 -10.94 37.00
C GLY A 131 -6.53 -12.18 37.88
N ASP A 132 -7.25 -12.23 38.99
CA ASP A 132 -7.24 -13.33 39.97
C ASP A 132 -7.79 -14.66 39.40
N GLU A 133 -8.49 -14.62 38.27
CA GLU A 133 -8.96 -15.81 37.54
C GLU A 133 -7.85 -16.51 36.73
N PHE A 134 -6.71 -15.84 36.51
CA PHE A 134 -5.57 -16.40 35.80
C PHE A 134 -4.51 -16.92 36.77
N LYS A 135 -3.73 -17.91 36.36
CA LYS A 135 -2.61 -18.39 37.18
C LYS A 135 -1.48 -17.35 37.18
N ASP A 136 -0.95 -17.04 38.36
CA ASP A 136 0.14 -16.08 38.58
C ASP A 136 1.39 -16.35 37.71
N ASP A 137 1.71 -17.61 37.43
CA ASP A 137 2.87 -18.01 36.62
C ASP A 137 2.63 -17.89 35.11
N THR A 138 1.37 -17.74 34.68
CA THR A 138 0.99 -17.60 33.27
C THR A 138 0.80 -16.15 32.84
N ILE A 139 0.51 -15.25 33.77
CA ILE A 139 0.28 -13.83 33.47
C ILE A 139 1.60 -13.05 33.50
N SER A 140 1.82 -12.22 32.49
CA SER A 140 3.10 -11.49 32.37
C SER A 140 3.26 -10.45 33.49
N GLY A 141 4.32 -10.61 34.29
CA GLY A 141 4.69 -9.67 35.36
C GLY A 141 5.05 -8.26 34.86
N LYS A 142 5.07 -7.30 35.80
CA LYS A 142 5.52 -5.92 35.54
C LYS A 142 7.03 -5.89 35.26
N GLY A 143 7.47 -4.98 34.39
CA GLY A 143 8.89 -4.84 34.02
C GLY A 143 9.41 -5.78 32.92
N ASN A 144 8.56 -6.67 32.39
CA ASN A 144 8.97 -7.65 31.36
C ASN A 144 8.89 -7.14 29.91
N LEU A 145 8.41 -5.91 29.67
CA LEU A 145 8.38 -5.34 28.31
C LEU A 145 9.76 -4.78 27.96
N ILE A 146 10.23 -5.12 26.76
CA ILE A 146 11.43 -4.55 26.18
C ILE A 146 11.05 -3.29 25.42
N ALA A 147 11.64 -2.15 25.80
CA ALA A 147 11.46 -0.89 25.09
C ALA A 147 12.13 -0.96 23.72
N PRO A 148 11.57 -0.33 22.68
CA PRO A 148 12.23 -0.21 21.39
C PRO A 148 13.47 0.70 21.48
N ASP A 149 14.52 0.33 20.77
CA ASP A 149 15.71 1.14 20.54
C ASP A 149 15.48 2.11 19.38
N LEU A 150 14.82 1.63 18.32
CA LEU A 150 14.62 2.38 17.09
C LEU A 150 13.12 2.54 16.76
N ASN A 151 12.80 3.59 16.02
CA ASN A 151 11.47 3.83 15.49
C ASN A 151 11.50 4.15 13.98
N ILE A 152 10.76 3.37 13.19
CA ILE A 152 10.47 3.65 11.78
C ILE A 152 9.23 4.54 11.71
N SER A 153 9.29 5.66 11.00
CA SER A 153 8.11 6.51 10.75
C SER A 153 8.23 7.28 9.45
N GLY A 154 7.16 7.93 9.02
CA GLY A 154 7.23 8.72 7.80
C GLY A 154 5.93 9.29 7.31
N ARG A 155 5.90 9.61 6.02
CA ARG A 155 4.75 10.19 5.34
C ARG A 155 4.72 9.82 3.86
N ILE A 156 3.51 9.85 3.31
CA ILE A 156 3.24 9.72 1.88
C ILE A 156 2.51 10.97 1.45
N PHE A 157 2.99 11.63 0.40
CA PHE A 157 2.30 12.76 -0.22
C PHE A 157 2.36 12.63 -1.74
N HIS A 158 1.57 13.43 -2.44
CA HIS A 158 1.52 13.38 -3.90
C HIS A 158 1.46 14.77 -4.52
N ARG A 159 1.87 14.84 -5.78
CA ARG A 159 1.70 16.01 -6.65
C ARG A 159 0.98 15.58 -7.91
N GLU A 160 0.04 16.40 -8.36
CA GLU A 160 -0.61 16.24 -9.65
C GLU A 160 -0.16 17.37 -10.58
N ILE A 161 0.36 17.00 -11.74
CA ILE A 161 0.78 17.91 -12.79
C ILE A 161 -0.13 17.66 -13.99
N VAL A 162 -0.89 18.68 -14.38
CA VAL A 162 -1.75 18.63 -15.56
C VAL A 162 -1.11 19.48 -16.65
N SER A 163 -0.78 18.87 -17.79
CA SER A 163 -0.34 19.58 -18.98
C SER A 163 -1.37 19.43 -20.10
N HIS A 164 -1.49 20.47 -20.91
CA HIS A 164 -2.32 20.46 -22.10
C HIS A 164 -1.49 20.01 -23.28
N GLU A 165 -1.85 18.88 -23.87
CA GLU A 165 -1.33 18.54 -25.19
C GLU A 165 -2.12 19.37 -26.22
N LYS A 166 -1.40 20.05 -27.13
CA LYS A 166 -2.05 20.71 -28.27
C LYS A 166 -2.73 19.61 -29.07
N ALA A 167 -4.05 19.70 -29.23
CA ALA A 167 -4.74 18.90 -30.22
C ALA A 167 -4.19 19.31 -31.60
N GLU A 168 -3.45 18.43 -32.26
CA GLU A 168 -3.12 18.64 -33.66
C GLU A 168 -4.43 18.64 -34.44
N LEU A 169 -4.68 19.74 -35.15
CA LEU A 169 -5.85 19.88 -36.00
C LEU A 169 -5.64 18.91 -37.19
N HIS A 170 -6.32 17.77 -37.20
CA HIS A 170 -6.39 16.96 -38.41
C HIS A 170 -7.23 17.73 -39.44
N ALA A 171 -6.55 18.32 -40.42
CA ALA A 171 -7.08 19.31 -41.38
C ALA A 171 -8.16 18.80 -42.36
N ASN A 172 -8.79 17.64 -42.12
CA ASN A 172 -9.76 17.02 -43.03
C ASN A 172 -11.09 16.64 -42.36
N ASP A 173 -11.24 16.82 -41.05
CA ASP A 173 -12.47 16.43 -40.38
C ASP A 173 -13.22 17.65 -39.85
N ASN A 174 -14.33 18.01 -40.51
CA ASN A 174 -15.26 19.04 -40.06
C ASN A 174 -15.96 18.68 -38.73
N SER A 175 -15.67 17.50 -38.16
CA SER A 175 -16.04 17.12 -36.80
C SER A 175 -14.96 17.39 -35.75
N ALA A 176 -13.89 18.14 -36.09
CA ALA A 176 -12.78 18.54 -35.20
C ALA A 176 -13.25 19.22 -33.92
N ARG A 177 -13.72 18.39 -32.99
CA ARG A 177 -14.07 18.74 -31.63
C ARG A 177 -12.76 19.06 -30.95
N TRP A 178 -12.60 20.29 -30.47
CA TRP A 178 -11.50 20.69 -29.60
C TRP A 178 -11.43 19.75 -28.39
N ASN A 179 -10.66 18.68 -28.53
CA ASN A 179 -10.42 17.72 -27.48
C ASN A 179 -8.96 17.91 -27.10
N SER A 180 -8.69 18.91 -26.26
CA SER A 180 -7.37 19.02 -25.65
C SER A 180 -7.20 17.79 -24.76
N ASP A 181 -6.49 16.78 -25.23
CA ASP A 181 -6.14 15.64 -24.41
C ASP A 181 -5.22 16.16 -23.29
N LYS A 182 -5.75 16.18 -22.08
CA LYS A 182 -4.97 16.55 -20.90
C LYS A 182 -4.06 15.39 -20.58
N ARG A 183 -2.77 15.65 -20.46
CA ARG A 183 -1.82 14.72 -19.85
C ARG A 183 -1.80 14.99 -18.36
N ILE A 184 -1.99 13.93 -17.60
CA ILE A 184 -2.00 13.96 -16.15
C ILE A 184 -0.82 13.13 -15.68
N GLN A 185 0.02 13.75 -14.86
CA GLN A 185 1.12 13.11 -14.17
C GLN A 185 0.83 13.15 -12.67
N ARG A 186 0.92 11.99 -12.02
CA ARG A 186 0.83 11.84 -10.57
C ARG A 186 2.15 11.35 -10.04
N GLU A 187 2.67 12.05 -9.06
CA GLU A 187 3.92 11.75 -8.39
C GLU A 187 3.60 11.41 -6.95
N TYR A 188 3.87 10.19 -6.52
CA TYR A 188 3.72 9.74 -5.14
C TYR A 188 5.09 9.66 -4.48
N TYR A 189 5.27 10.36 -3.37
CA TYR A 189 6.50 10.42 -2.61
C TYR A 189 6.33 9.68 -1.30
N PHE A 190 7.15 8.66 -1.09
CA PHE A 190 7.22 7.88 0.13
C PHE A 190 8.47 8.29 0.88
N GLN A 191 8.31 8.99 2.01
CA GLN A 191 9.43 9.45 2.83
C GLN A 191 9.40 8.71 4.16
N LEU A 192 10.41 7.89 4.41
CA LEU A 192 10.58 7.16 5.67
C LEU A 192 11.89 7.55 6.35
N MET A 193 11.93 7.38 7.66
CA MET A 193 13.10 7.61 8.50
C MET A 193 13.18 6.59 9.64
N ILE A 194 14.39 6.36 10.14
CA ILE A 194 14.65 5.64 11.39
C ILE A 194 15.26 6.60 12.38
N THR A 195 14.69 6.63 13.58
CA THR A 195 15.17 7.44 14.70
C THR A 195 15.63 6.53 15.82
N ASP A 196 16.82 6.78 16.35
CA ASP A 196 17.28 6.22 17.61
C ASP A 196 16.50 6.89 18.76
N LEU A 197 15.75 6.10 19.51
CA LEU A 197 14.84 6.61 20.54
C LEU A 197 15.57 7.08 21.80
N SER A 198 16.82 6.65 22.01
CA SER A 198 17.62 7.05 23.17
C SER A 198 18.20 8.46 23.01
N SER A 199 18.66 8.78 21.80
CA SER A 199 19.36 10.02 21.46
C SER A 199 18.48 11.02 20.69
N GLY A 200 17.38 10.56 20.11
CA GLY A 200 16.53 11.33 19.21
C GLY A 200 17.16 11.58 17.84
N LEU A 201 18.29 10.94 17.52
CA LEU A 201 18.98 11.13 16.24
C LEU A 201 18.30 10.35 15.13
N ARG A 202 18.12 11.00 13.98
CA ARG A 202 17.71 10.34 12.75
C ARG A 202 18.94 9.69 12.11
N ILE A 203 19.01 8.36 12.20
CA ILE A 203 20.16 7.58 11.74
C ILE A 203 20.00 7.07 10.30
N TRP A 204 18.78 7.08 9.76
CA TRP A 204 18.50 6.72 8.38
C TRP A 204 17.30 7.48 7.84
N GLN A 205 17.32 7.79 6.54
CA GLN A 205 16.20 8.39 5.82
C GLN A 205 16.25 8.01 4.34
N LYS A 206 15.08 7.77 3.75
CA LYS A 206 14.95 7.58 2.30
C LYS A 206 13.65 8.16 1.77
N GLU A 207 13.74 8.64 0.52
CA GLU A 207 12.58 8.99 -0.30
C GLU A 207 12.54 8.07 -1.52
N ILE A 208 11.34 7.57 -1.85
CA ILE A 208 11.07 6.89 -3.12
C ILE A 208 9.94 7.62 -3.84
N LEU A 209 10.15 7.88 -5.13
CA LEU A 209 9.17 8.46 -6.02
C LEU A 209 8.57 7.39 -6.93
N ILE A 210 7.24 7.31 -6.96
CA ILE A 210 6.46 6.60 -7.98
C ILE A 210 5.78 7.64 -8.86
N GLY A 211 6.22 7.74 -10.11
CA GLY A 211 5.64 8.65 -11.10
C GLY A 211 4.78 7.90 -12.10
N LYS A 212 3.51 8.29 -12.23
CA LYS A 212 2.56 7.74 -13.21
C LYS A 212 2.09 8.83 -14.16
N ARG A 213 2.02 8.54 -15.46
CA ARG A 213 1.57 9.49 -16.48
C ARG A 213 0.55 8.85 -17.41
N GLY A 214 -0.55 9.55 -17.65
CA GLY A 214 -1.63 9.11 -18.52
C GLY A 214 -2.38 10.28 -19.13
N ASN A 215 -3.42 9.98 -19.92
CA ASN A 215 -4.37 10.99 -20.39
C ASN A 215 -5.58 11.09 -19.43
N ASN A 216 -6.43 12.10 -19.63
CA ASN A 216 -7.69 12.27 -18.87
C ASN A 216 -8.58 11.02 -18.81
N LYS A 217 -8.59 10.18 -19.86
CA LYS A 217 -9.33 8.91 -19.89
C LYS A 217 -8.74 7.88 -18.93
N ALA A 218 -7.41 7.72 -18.93
CA ALA A 218 -6.69 6.82 -18.03
C ALA A 218 -6.73 7.26 -16.56
N ALA A 219 -6.87 8.57 -16.30
CA ALA A 219 -6.95 9.13 -14.95
C ALA A 219 -8.34 9.02 -14.30
N GLY A 220 -9.32 8.38 -14.97
CA GLY A 220 -10.65 8.18 -14.42
C GLY A 220 -11.49 9.47 -14.31
N TYR A 221 -11.18 10.51 -15.08
CA TYR A 221 -12.10 11.66 -15.21
C TYR A 221 -13.35 11.20 -15.96
N LEU A 222 -14.32 10.65 -15.22
CA LEU A 222 -15.67 10.46 -15.72
C LEU A 222 -16.19 11.84 -16.12
N LYS A 223 -16.50 12.02 -17.42
CA LYS A 223 -17.39 13.10 -17.83
C LYS A 223 -18.73 12.82 -17.14
N THR A 224 -18.98 13.48 -16.00
CA THR A 224 -20.34 13.71 -15.53
C THR A 224 -21.07 14.40 -16.67
N ARG A 225 -21.97 13.66 -17.32
CA ARG A 225 -22.95 14.20 -18.25
C ARG A 225 -24.12 14.72 -17.44
#